data_AF-A0A1Y1RET6-F1
#
_entry.id   AF-A0A1Y1RET6-F1
#
_cell.length_a   1.000
_cell.length_b   1.000
_cell.length_c   1.000
_cell.angle_alpha   90.00
_cell.angle_beta   90.00
_cell.angle_gamma   90.00
#
_symmetry.space_group_name_H-M   'P 1'
#
loop_
_entity.id
_entity.type
_entity.pdbx_description
1 polymer ?
#
loop_
_entity_poly.entity_id
_entity_poly.type
_entity_poly.pdbx_seq_one_letter_code
_entity_poly.pdbx_strand_id
1 'polypeptide(L)'
;MTNSDKYNVNFFRPMSDHARANRKLVLTLAIIWAVGVFGFQFALMLLNEPTPEKSYTTFESVWPAVVEDASATIEMKQDFSRVLLSVLGKNIAVKDHHKAILKEALSWAVYSMQADTLKNVFQKELDEKSIQTAVQSIGLTSTGMDRIMIDLVRFSLQKVENDQISAESKAALPDIMELYLVHNQNIFTKARFLGFPFHYWYTAQFLLIMFVFLCLTYAVVTDKMNKRFDFVEEA
;
A
#
# COMPACT_ATOMS: atom_id res chain seq x y z
N MET A 1 -52.07 39.92 -11.47
CA MET A 1 -50.60 39.94 -11.60
C MET A 1 -50.04 38.94 -10.62
N THR A 2 -49.67 37.75 -11.10
CA THR A 2 -48.98 36.73 -10.30
C THR A 2 -47.62 37.30 -9.93
N ASN A 3 -47.40 37.52 -8.64
CA ASN A 3 -46.20 38.17 -8.12
C ASN A 3 -45.02 37.17 -8.19
N SER A 4 -44.48 36.98 -9.39
CA SER A 4 -43.39 36.03 -9.67
C SER A 4 -42.10 36.33 -8.90
N ASP A 5 -41.95 37.56 -8.40
CA ASP A 5 -40.80 37.97 -7.60
C ASP A 5 -40.82 37.41 -6.18
N LYS A 6 -41.98 36.97 -5.66
CA LYS A 6 -42.08 36.33 -4.33
C LYS A 6 -41.47 34.92 -4.27
N TYR A 7 -41.20 34.30 -5.42
CA TYR A 7 -40.68 32.92 -5.51
C TYR A 7 -39.28 32.82 -6.15
N ASN A 8 -38.55 33.93 -6.25
CA ASN A 8 -37.17 33.90 -6.73
C ASN A 8 -36.22 33.43 -5.61
N VAL A 9 -36.13 32.11 -5.44
CA VAL A 9 -35.25 31.46 -4.46
C VAL A 9 -33.84 31.37 -5.03
N ASN A 10 -32.95 32.26 -4.61
CA ASN A 10 -31.54 32.23 -5.00
C ASN A 10 -30.66 31.80 -3.80
N PHE A 11 -30.04 30.61 -3.89
CA PHE A 11 -29.15 30.09 -2.85
C PHE A 11 -27.91 30.96 -2.64
N PHE A 12 -27.39 31.59 -3.69
CA PHE A 12 -26.17 32.42 -3.63
C PHE A 12 -26.47 33.88 -3.25
N ARG A 13 -27.72 34.34 -3.43
CA ARG A 13 -28.21 35.67 -3.06
C ARG A 13 -29.55 35.60 -2.32
N PRO A 14 -29.58 35.10 -1.08
CA PRO A 14 -30.82 34.98 -0.32
C PRO A 14 -31.40 36.36 0.06
N MET A 15 -32.66 36.59 -0.28
CA MET A 15 -33.36 37.87 -0.07
C MET A 15 -34.10 37.91 1.28
N SER A 16 -34.61 36.78 1.79
CA SER A 16 -35.32 36.68 3.07
C SER A 16 -34.41 36.23 4.23
N ASP A 17 -34.78 36.60 5.46
CA ASP A 17 -34.05 36.17 6.67
C ASP A 17 -34.06 34.65 6.85
N HIS A 18 -35.18 33.99 6.51
CA HIS A 18 -35.28 32.53 6.48
C HIS A 18 -34.29 31.91 5.48
N ALA A 19 -34.25 32.41 4.25
CA ALA A 19 -33.33 31.91 3.22
C ALA A 19 -31.86 32.15 3.60
N ARG A 20 -31.54 33.28 4.25
CA ARG A 20 -30.19 33.56 4.79
C ARG A 20 -29.80 32.57 5.87
N ALA A 21 -30.70 32.28 6.81
CA ALA A 21 -30.46 31.30 7.87
C ALA A 21 -30.28 29.89 7.30
N ASN A 22 -31.11 29.49 6.34
CA ASN A 22 -31.03 28.17 5.72
C ASN A 22 -29.72 27.98 4.95
N ARG A 23 -29.33 28.98 4.14
CA ARG A 23 -28.04 28.97 3.44
C ARG A 23 -26.87 28.79 4.41
N LYS A 24 -26.87 29.50 5.55
CA LYS A 24 -25.81 29.38 6.57
C LYS A 24 -25.76 27.97 7.16
N LEU A 25 -26.91 27.38 7.48
CA LEU A 25 -27.00 26.00 7.98
C LEU A 25 -26.42 25.02 6.96
N VAL A 26 -26.91 25.06 5.71
CA VAL A 26 -26.43 24.17 4.62
C VAL A 26 -24.93 24.31 4.42
N LEU A 27 -24.41 25.55 4.34
CA LEU A 27 -22.98 25.79 4.18
C LEU A 27 -22.17 25.21 5.35
N THR A 28 -22.66 25.35 6.57
CA THR A 28 -21.98 24.86 7.78
C THR A 28 -21.90 23.33 7.77
N LEU A 29 -23.02 22.66 7.46
CA LEU A 29 -23.06 21.20 7.38
C LEU A 29 -22.19 20.67 6.23
N ALA A 30 -22.20 21.36 5.08
CA ALA A 30 -21.34 21.02 3.95
C ALA A 30 -19.86 21.17 4.28
N ILE A 31 -19.47 22.21 5.04
CA ILE A 31 -18.09 22.39 5.51
C ILE A 31 -17.71 21.27 6.49
N ILE A 32 -18.56 20.92 7.45
CA ILE A 32 -18.29 19.82 8.39
C ILE A 32 -18.08 18.51 7.63
N TRP A 33 -18.95 18.21 6.66
CA TRP A 33 -18.81 17.04 5.81
C TRP A 33 -17.50 17.08 5.02
N ALA A 34 -17.18 18.20 4.38
CA ALA A 34 -15.95 18.36 3.60
C ALA A 34 -14.71 18.19 4.47
N VAL A 35 -14.69 18.74 5.69
CA VAL A 35 -13.60 18.54 6.66
C VAL A 35 -13.50 17.09 7.09
N GLY A 36 -14.62 16.39 7.34
CA GLY A 36 -14.59 14.96 7.67
C GLY A 36 -14.02 14.11 6.55
N VAL A 37 -14.44 14.36 5.31
CA VAL A 37 -13.98 13.60 4.13
C VAL A 37 -12.53 13.94 3.79
N PHE A 38 -12.23 15.22 3.53
CA PHE A 38 -10.92 15.65 3.02
C PHE A 38 -9.89 15.88 4.12
N GLY A 39 -10.31 16.33 5.30
CA GLY A 39 -9.41 16.54 6.43
C GLY A 39 -8.79 15.25 6.93
N PHE A 40 -9.53 14.14 6.88
CA PHE A 40 -8.95 12.83 7.19
C PHE A 40 -7.92 12.37 6.15
N GLN A 41 -8.20 12.57 4.86
CA GLN A 41 -7.23 12.25 3.79
C GLN A 41 -5.96 13.10 3.93
N PHE A 42 -6.11 14.38 4.24
CA PHE A 42 -4.99 15.27 4.50
C PHE A 42 -4.20 14.85 5.75
N ALA A 43 -4.88 14.44 6.82
CA ALA A 43 -4.24 13.93 8.03
C ALA A 43 -3.44 12.65 7.74
N LEU A 44 -3.97 11.73 6.92
CA LEU A 44 -3.22 10.56 6.48
C LEU A 44 -1.97 10.96 5.69
N MET A 45 -2.10 11.89 4.75
CA MET A 45 -0.97 12.35 3.94
C MET A 45 0.11 13.04 4.78
N LEU A 46 -0.27 13.90 5.72
CA LEU A 46 0.64 14.72 6.51
C LEU A 46 1.42 13.89 7.55
N LEU A 47 0.81 12.85 8.11
CA LEU A 47 1.39 12.05 9.19
C LEU A 47 2.13 10.81 8.70
N ASN A 48 2.31 10.66 7.39
CA ASN A 48 2.99 9.50 6.82
C ASN A 48 4.48 9.50 7.17
N GLU A 49 4.94 8.39 7.76
CA GLU A 49 6.34 8.13 8.04
C GLU A 49 6.82 6.91 7.25
N PRO A 50 8.00 6.98 6.59
CA PRO A 50 8.57 5.83 5.90
C PRO A 50 8.92 4.76 6.95
N THR A 51 8.20 3.64 6.92
CA THR A 51 8.39 2.53 7.85
C THR A 51 8.91 1.31 7.08
N PRO A 52 10.13 0.82 7.36
CA PRO A 52 10.67 -0.35 6.69
C PRO A 52 9.97 -1.64 7.14
N GLU A 53 9.71 -2.55 6.21
CA GLU A 53 9.28 -3.91 6.49
C GLU A 53 10.43 -4.73 7.11
N LYS A 54 10.10 -5.80 7.84
CA LYS A 54 11.12 -6.73 8.38
C LYS A 54 12.08 -7.24 7.30
N SER A 55 11.56 -7.55 6.11
CA SER A 55 12.39 -7.99 4.97
C SER A 55 13.41 -6.93 4.55
N TYR A 56 13.08 -5.63 4.61
CA TYR A 56 14.03 -4.57 4.29
C TYR A 56 15.19 -4.54 5.28
N THR A 57 14.88 -4.62 6.58
CA THR A 57 15.91 -4.66 7.62
C THR A 57 16.83 -5.87 7.51
N THR A 58 16.29 -7.03 7.12
CA THR A 58 17.08 -8.23 6.82
C THR A 58 17.97 -8.03 5.59
N PHE A 59 17.43 -7.40 4.53
CA PHE A 59 18.21 -7.07 3.34
C PHE A 59 19.39 -6.16 3.68
N GLU A 60 19.16 -5.05 4.39
CA GLU A 60 20.23 -4.12 4.77
C GLU A 60 21.33 -4.80 5.58
N SER A 61 20.98 -5.77 6.44
CA SER A 61 21.97 -6.47 7.26
C SER A 61 22.81 -7.48 6.47
N VAL A 62 22.24 -8.14 5.45
CA VAL A 62 22.94 -9.22 4.72
C VAL A 62 23.57 -8.76 3.42
N TRP A 63 23.03 -7.72 2.77
CA TRP A 63 23.42 -7.29 1.43
C TRP A 63 24.92 -6.95 1.30
N PRO A 64 25.52 -6.11 2.17
CA PRO A 64 26.93 -5.76 2.04
C PRO A 64 27.83 -6.98 2.15
N ALA A 65 27.54 -7.87 3.11
CA ALA A 65 28.32 -9.09 3.30
C ALA A 65 28.18 -10.05 2.11
N VAL A 66 26.97 -10.27 1.59
CA VAL A 66 26.73 -11.20 0.48
C VAL A 66 27.44 -10.77 -0.80
N VAL A 67 27.53 -9.46 -1.06
CA VAL A 67 28.04 -8.93 -2.34
C VAL A 67 29.48 -8.44 -2.29
N GLU A 68 29.94 -7.95 -1.14
CA GLU A 68 31.27 -7.37 -0.99
C GLU A 68 32.26 -8.30 -0.30
N ASP A 69 31.78 -9.24 0.52
CA ASP A 69 32.63 -10.14 1.30
C ASP A 69 32.49 -11.60 0.83
N ALA A 70 33.63 -12.22 0.50
CA ALA A 70 33.68 -13.65 0.18
C ALA A 70 33.39 -14.54 1.40
N SER A 71 33.33 -13.98 2.62
CA SER A 71 33.08 -14.69 3.87
C SER A 71 31.59 -14.89 4.23
N ALA A 72 30.66 -14.42 3.39
CA ALA A 72 29.23 -14.55 3.64
C ALA A 72 28.81 -16.01 3.92
N THR A 73 28.15 -16.22 5.06
CA THR A 73 27.67 -17.55 5.44
C THR A 73 26.54 -18.01 4.52
N ILE A 74 26.31 -19.33 4.47
CA ILE A 74 25.20 -19.91 3.68
C ILE A 74 23.86 -19.34 4.18
N GLU A 75 23.69 -19.18 5.48
CA GLU A 75 22.48 -18.63 6.10
C GLU A 75 22.19 -17.19 5.63
N MET A 76 23.20 -16.33 5.53
CA MET A 76 23.03 -14.96 5.04
C MET A 76 22.59 -14.94 3.57
N LYS A 77 23.13 -15.85 2.75
CA LYS A 77 22.72 -16.00 1.33
C LYS A 77 21.31 -16.57 1.19
N GLN A 78 20.87 -17.43 2.12
CA GLN A 78 19.50 -17.92 2.20
C GLN A 78 18.53 -16.80 2.55
N ASP A 79 18.83 -16.01 3.58
CA ASP A 79 18.01 -14.86 4.00
C ASP A 79 17.92 -13.83 2.88
N PHE A 80 19.04 -13.54 2.21
CA PHE A 80 19.07 -12.69 1.03
C PHE A 80 18.13 -13.20 -0.07
N SER A 81 18.23 -14.49 -0.42
CA SER A 81 17.40 -15.10 -1.46
C SER A 81 15.91 -15.09 -1.12
N ARG A 82 15.57 -15.32 0.16
CA ARG A 82 14.17 -15.25 0.65
C ARG A 82 13.60 -13.84 0.56
N VAL A 83 14.40 -12.83 0.87
CA VAL A 83 13.98 -11.43 0.77
C VAL A 83 13.79 -11.02 -0.69
N LEU A 84 14.65 -11.47 -1.62
CA LEU A 84 14.42 -11.25 -3.05
C LEU A 84 13.13 -11.92 -3.55
N LEU A 85 12.86 -13.15 -3.10
CA LEU A 85 11.63 -13.87 -3.43
C LEU A 85 10.39 -13.18 -2.87
N SER A 86 10.45 -12.56 -1.69
CA SER A 86 9.31 -11.83 -1.14
C SER A 86 8.95 -10.61 -1.99
N VAL A 87 9.94 -9.93 -2.55
CA VAL A 87 9.74 -8.81 -3.49
C VAL A 87 9.25 -9.33 -4.84
N LEU A 88 9.86 -10.38 -5.40
CA LEU A 88 9.42 -10.99 -6.66
C LEU A 88 7.99 -11.55 -6.58
N GLY A 89 7.57 -11.99 -5.39
CA GLY A 89 6.19 -12.37 -5.09
C GLY A 89 5.18 -11.22 -5.25
N LYS A 90 5.62 -9.95 -5.14
CA LYS A 90 4.82 -8.75 -5.45
C LYS A 90 4.69 -8.54 -6.99
N ASN A 91 4.59 -9.61 -7.78
CA ASN A 91 4.74 -9.67 -9.24
C ASN A 91 3.97 -8.58 -10.02
N ILE A 92 2.75 -8.23 -9.60
CA ILE A 92 1.94 -7.20 -10.29
C ILE A 92 2.46 -5.78 -10.02
N ALA A 93 3.02 -5.53 -8.83
CA ALA A 93 3.51 -4.22 -8.42
C ALA A 93 4.95 -3.95 -8.89
N VAL A 94 5.75 -4.99 -9.10
CA VAL A 94 7.15 -4.85 -9.53
C VAL A 94 7.22 -4.54 -11.02
N LYS A 95 8.00 -3.52 -11.41
CA LYS A 95 8.23 -3.16 -12.82
C LYS A 95 9.08 -4.22 -13.50
N ASP A 96 8.89 -4.45 -14.80
CA ASP A 96 9.56 -5.54 -15.51
C ASP A 96 11.09 -5.42 -15.52
N HIS A 97 11.63 -4.20 -15.63
CA HIS A 97 13.06 -3.96 -15.50
C HIS A 97 13.58 -4.31 -14.10
N HIS A 98 12.85 -3.94 -13.04
CA HIS A 98 13.23 -4.31 -11.67
C HIS A 98 13.13 -5.83 -11.45
N LYS A 99 12.15 -6.51 -12.08
CA LYS A 99 12.07 -7.97 -12.04
C LYS A 99 13.32 -8.59 -12.63
N ALA A 100 13.82 -8.11 -13.77
CA ALA A 100 15.04 -8.66 -14.38
C ALA A 100 16.24 -8.59 -13.42
N ILE A 101 16.43 -7.44 -12.77
CA ILE A 101 17.49 -7.23 -11.76
C ILE A 101 17.31 -8.16 -10.56
N LEU A 102 16.10 -8.26 -10.02
CA LEU A 102 15.80 -9.14 -8.89
C LEU A 102 16.01 -10.63 -9.22
N LYS A 103 15.61 -11.06 -10.42
CA LYS A 103 15.82 -12.43 -10.92
C LYS A 103 17.29 -12.74 -11.13
N GLU A 104 18.06 -11.78 -11.65
CA GLU A 104 19.51 -11.89 -11.77
C GLU A 104 20.15 -12.09 -10.39
N ALA A 105 19.85 -11.19 -9.46
CA ALA A 105 20.38 -11.23 -8.10
C ALA A 105 20.02 -12.55 -7.39
N LEU A 106 18.78 -13.02 -7.53
CA LEU A 106 18.34 -14.29 -6.96
C LEU A 106 19.09 -15.47 -7.56
N SER A 107 19.18 -15.53 -8.89
CA SER A 107 19.81 -16.63 -9.60
C SER A 107 21.30 -16.71 -9.29
N TRP A 108 21.96 -15.54 -9.24
CA TRP A 108 23.35 -15.43 -8.79
C TRP A 108 23.52 -15.85 -7.33
N ALA A 109 22.65 -15.42 -6.42
CA ALA A 109 22.74 -15.80 -5.01
C ALA A 109 22.64 -17.32 -4.85
N VAL A 110 21.66 -17.95 -5.50
CA VAL A 110 21.47 -19.40 -5.53
C VAL A 110 22.69 -20.10 -6.14
N TYR A 111 23.20 -19.61 -7.25
CA TYR A 111 24.40 -20.13 -7.91
C TYR A 111 25.63 -20.08 -7.00
N SER A 112 25.81 -18.98 -6.27
CA SER A 112 26.94 -18.78 -5.35
C SER A 112 26.91 -19.68 -4.11
N MET A 113 25.77 -20.31 -3.81
CA MET A 113 25.63 -21.30 -2.74
C MET A 113 25.93 -22.73 -3.21
N GLN A 114 26.09 -22.95 -4.51
CA GLN A 114 26.33 -24.29 -5.05
C GLN A 114 27.79 -24.71 -4.99
N ALA A 115 28.00 -26.00 -4.79
CA ALA A 115 29.27 -26.63 -5.11
C ALA A 115 29.58 -26.51 -6.61
N ASP A 116 30.86 -26.48 -6.99
CA ASP A 116 31.29 -26.29 -8.38
C ASP A 116 30.73 -27.36 -9.34
N THR A 117 30.44 -28.55 -8.84
CA THR A 117 29.83 -29.65 -9.60
C THR A 117 28.39 -29.37 -10.03
N LEU A 118 27.67 -28.50 -9.31
CA LEU A 118 26.25 -28.17 -9.54
C LEU A 118 26.06 -26.79 -10.18
N LYS A 119 27.12 -25.96 -10.25
CA LYS A 119 27.08 -24.64 -10.90
C LYS A 119 26.65 -24.71 -12.37
N ASN A 120 27.09 -25.75 -13.09
CA ASN A 120 26.73 -25.98 -14.49
C ASN A 120 25.22 -26.17 -14.74
N VAL A 121 24.44 -26.52 -13.70
CA VAL A 121 22.98 -26.68 -13.79
C VAL A 121 22.30 -25.33 -14.05
N PHE A 122 22.82 -24.25 -13.44
CA PHE A 122 22.26 -22.90 -13.59
C PHE A 122 22.80 -22.14 -14.80
N GLN A 123 23.87 -22.64 -15.43
CA GLN A 123 24.45 -22.07 -16.65
C GLN A 123 23.82 -22.62 -17.94
N LYS A 124 23.00 -23.67 -17.85
CA LYS A 124 22.25 -24.26 -18.97
C LYS A 124 20.79 -23.79 -18.95
N GLU A 125 19.96 -24.32 -19.84
CA GLU A 125 18.51 -24.14 -19.72
C GLU A 125 18.03 -24.71 -18.39
N LEU A 126 17.28 -23.90 -17.65
CA LEU A 126 16.78 -24.24 -16.33
C LEU A 126 15.72 -25.33 -16.45
N ASP A 127 15.96 -26.44 -15.76
CA ASP A 127 15.08 -27.60 -15.71
C ASP A 127 14.53 -27.84 -14.28
N GLU A 128 13.73 -28.89 -14.12
CA GLU A 128 13.15 -29.24 -12.82
C GLU A 128 14.23 -29.51 -11.75
N LYS A 129 15.39 -30.03 -12.16
CA LYS A 129 16.52 -30.27 -11.25
C LYS A 129 17.10 -28.96 -10.74
N SER A 130 17.26 -27.97 -11.62
CA SER A 130 17.70 -26.62 -11.27
C SER A 130 16.80 -25.99 -10.21
N ILE A 131 15.48 -26.15 -10.37
CA ILE A 131 14.48 -25.63 -9.42
C ILE A 131 14.59 -26.35 -8.08
N GLN A 132 14.68 -27.68 -8.07
CA GLN A 132 14.79 -28.46 -6.83
C GLN A 132 16.08 -28.12 -6.06
N THR A 133 17.20 -27.97 -6.77
CA THR A 133 18.47 -27.55 -6.16
C THR A 133 18.36 -26.14 -5.58
N ALA A 134 17.73 -25.20 -6.28
CA ALA A 134 17.52 -23.84 -5.77
C ALA A 134 16.66 -23.83 -4.49
N VAL A 135 15.54 -24.56 -4.50
CA VAL A 135 14.63 -24.68 -3.34
C VAL A 135 15.38 -25.21 -2.12
N GLN A 136 16.19 -26.25 -2.30
CA GLN A 136 17.02 -26.82 -1.23
C GLN A 136 18.08 -25.82 -0.73
N SER A 137 18.76 -25.11 -1.63
CA SER A 137 19.81 -24.16 -1.24
C SER A 137 19.28 -22.94 -0.53
N ILE A 138 18.10 -22.44 -0.90
CA ILE A 138 17.39 -21.36 -0.18
C ILE A 138 16.88 -21.86 1.19
N GLY A 139 16.77 -23.17 1.37
CA GLY A 139 16.28 -23.80 2.60
C GLY A 139 14.77 -23.70 2.76
N LEU A 140 14.01 -23.65 1.67
CA LEU A 140 12.55 -23.56 1.68
C LEU A 140 11.93 -24.91 2.08
N THR A 141 10.91 -24.85 2.93
CA THR A 141 10.16 -26.02 3.42
C THR A 141 8.80 -26.16 2.71
N SER A 142 8.15 -27.32 2.85
CA SER A 142 6.83 -27.55 2.25
C SER A 142 5.66 -27.00 3.09
N THR A 143 5.94 -26.14 4.09
CA THR A 143 4.94 -25.64 5.04
C THR A 143 4.86 -24.11 5.05
N GLY A 144 3.70 -23.59 5.45
CA GLY A 144 3.50 -22.14 5.58
C GLY A 144 3.71 -21.36 4.27
N MET A 145 4.39 -20.21 4.38
CA MET A 145 4.69 -19.32 3.25
C MET A 145 5.71 -19.89 2.27
N ASP A 146 6.55 -20.84 2.72
CA ASP A 146 7.59 -21.42 1.88
C ASP A 146 7.00 -22.20 0.69
N ARG A 147 5.81 -22.79 0.84
CA ARG A 147 5.10 -23.45 -0.27
C ARG A 147 4.87 -22.49 -1.44
N ILE A 148 4.46 -21.25 -1.14
CA ILE A 148 4.24 -20.22 -2.16
C ILE A 148 5.58 -19.78 -2.76
N MET A 149 6.63 -19.65 -1.94
CA MET A 149 7.97 -19.32 -2.42
C MET A 149 8.52 -20.38 -3.37
N ILE A 150 8.30 -21.67 -3.10
CA ILE A 150 8.69 -22.78 -3.99
C ILE A 150 8.06 -22.60 -5.38
N ASP A 151 6.78 -22.29 -5.45
CA ASP A 151 6.09 -22.04 -6.71
C ASP A 151 6.67 -20.80 -7.44
N LEU A 152 7.06 -19.77 -6.69
CA LEU A 152 7.71 -18.57 -7.23
C LEU A 152 9.10 -18.83 -7.79
N VAL A 153 9.89 -19.74 -7.20
CA VAL A 153 11.27 -20.05 -7.67
C VAL A 153 11.28 -20.39 -9.15
N ARG A 154 10.33 -21.22 -9.61
CA ARG A 154 10.21 -21.63 -11.02
C ARG A 154 10.15 -20.46 -11.99
N PHE A 155 9.48 -19.37 -11.61
CA PHE A 155 9.30 -18.19 -12.46
C PHE A 155 10.33 -17.08 -12.19
N SER A 156 11.10 -17.23 -11.11
CA SER A 156 12.02 -16.22 -10.58
C SER A 156 13.48 -16.50 -10.93
N LEU A 157 13.82 -17.75 -11.27
CA LEU A 157 15.16 -18.07 -11.73
C LEU A 157 15.35 -17.72 -13.20
N GLN A 158 16.58 -17.31 -13.52
CA GLN A 158 17.08 -17.14 -14.86
C GLN A 158 18.46 -17.78 -15.00
N LYS A 159 18.85 -18.05 -16.25
CA LYS A 159 20.18 -18.59 -16.55
C LYS A 159 21.25 -17.63 -16.02
N VAL A 160 22.25 -18.19 -15.34
CA VAL A 160 23.40 -17.42 -14.84
C VAL A 160 24.48 -17.42 -15.92
N GLU A 161 24.78 -16.23 -16.45
CA GLU A 161 25.80 -16.07 -17.49
C GLU A 161 27.20 -15.83 -16.92
N ASN A 162 27.28 -15.14 -15.79
CA ASN A 162 28.54 -14.77 -15.14
C ASN A 162 28.56 -15.21 -13.68
N ASP A 163 29.75 -15.48 -13.15
CA ASP A 163 29.96 -15.87 -11.75
C ASP A 163 29.73 -14.72 -10.75
N GLN A 164 29.57 -13.51 -11.27
CA GLN A 164 29.34 -12.29 -10.50
C GLN A 164 28.04 -11.63 -10.96
N ILE A 165 27.36 -10.99 -10.02
CA ILE A 165 26.23 -10.10 -10.31
C ILE A 165 26.70 -8.93 -11.17
N SER A 166 25.89 -8.50 -12.14
CA SER A 166 26.20 -7.35 -12.98
C SER A 166 26.37 -6.07 -12.14
N ALA A 167 27.24 -5.17 -12.61
CA ALA A 167 27.45 -3.89 -11.94
C ALA A 167 26.17 -3.04 -11.88
N GLU A 168 25.32 -3.15 -12.90
CA GLU A 168 24.00 -2.51 -12.94
C GLU A 168 23.09 -3.06 -11.84
N SER A 169 22.91 -4.38 -11.76
CA SER A 169 22.10 -5.00 -10.73
C SER A 169 22.64 -4.73 -9.33
N LYS A 170 23.96 -4.73 -9.15
CA LYS A 170 24.60 -4.36 -7.88
C LYS A 170 24.29 -2.92 -7.46
N ALA A 171 24.31 -1.97 -8.39
CA ALA A 171 24.04 -0.57 -8.09
C ALA A 171 22.55 -0.30 -7.85
N ALA A 172 21.66 -0.95 -8.60
CA ALA A 172 20.22 -0.67 -8.57
C ALA A 172 19.46 -1.41 -7.45
N LEU A 173 20.00 -2.53 -6.94
CA LEU A 173 19.26 -3.37 -6.01
C LEU A 173 18.85 -2.66 -4.71
N PRO A 174 19.71 -1.89 -4.01
CA PRO A 174 19.32 -1.18 -2.80
C PRO A 174 18.09 -0.28 -3.00
N ASP A 175 18.10 0.54 -4.05
CA ASP A 175 16.99 1.45 -4.39
C ASP A 175 15.70 0.69 -4.72
N ILE A 176 15.82 -0.45 -5.43
CA ILE A 176 14.68 -1.33 -5.74
C ILE A 176 14.09 -1.91 -4.44
N MET A 177 14.95 -2.38 -3.53
CA MET A 177 14.52 -2.99 -2.29
C MET A 177 13.87 -1.96 -1.35
N GLU A 178 14.42 -0.75 -1.28
CA GLU A 178 13.82 0.37 -0.55
C GLU A 178 12.43 0.70 -1.10
N LEU A 179 12.31 0.87 -2.42
CA LEU A 179 11.04 1.20 -3.09
C LEU A 179 9.93 0.19 -2.80
N TYR A 180 10.24 -1.10 -2.74
CA TYR A 180 9.23 -2.16 -2.59
C TYR A 180 9.03 -2.66 -1.16
N LEU A 181 9.92 -2.35 -0.22
CA LEU A 181 9.86 -2.83 1.16
C LEU A 181 9.77 -1.70 2.20
N VAL A 182 9.85 -0.43 1.79
CA VAL A 182 9.56 0.71 2.66
C VAL A 182 8.18 1.25 2.31
N HIS A 183 7.31 1.32 3.31
CA HIS A 183 5.92 1.75 3.13
C HIS A 183 5.58 2.88 4.09
N ASN A 184 4.79 3.83 3.61
CA ASN A 184 4.31 4.93 4.43
C ASN A 184 3.26 4.41 5.42
N GLN A 185 3.54 4.55 6.71
CA GLN A 185 2.61 4.19 7.77
C GLN A 185 2.49 5.32 8.79
N ASN A 186 1.37 5.34 9.52
CA ASN A 186 1.11 6.33 10.56
C ASN A 186 0.19 5.73 11.64
N ILE A 187 -0.14 6.51 12.67
CA ILE A 187 -0.97 6.05 13.79
C ILE A 187 -2.36 5.61 13.32
N PHE A 188 -2.96 6.28 12.33
CA PHE A 188 -4.28 5.93 11.79
C PHE A 188 -4.26 4.68 10.88
N THR A 189 -3.14 4.38 10.24
CA THR A 189 -2.99 3.13 9.48
C THR A 189 -2.67 1.93 10.36
N LYS A 190 -1.99 2.15 11.49
CA LYS A 190 -1.66 1.11 12.49
C LYS A 190 -2.80 0.85 13.48
N ALA A 191 -3.60 1.87 13.82
CA ALA A 191 -4.71 1.73 14.74
C ALA A 191 -5.75 0.73 14.23
N ARG A 192 -6.30 -0.07 15.14
CA ARG A 192 -7.38 -1.02 14.87
C ARG A 192 -8.61 -0.65 15.66
N PHE A 193 -9.77 -0.73 15.02
CA PHE A 193 -11.07 -0.52 15.63
C PHE A 193 -11.99 -1.68 15.25
N LEU A 194 -12.57 -2.33 16.26
CA LEU A 194 -13.43 -3.52 16.09
C LEU A 194 -12.78 -4.66 15.27
N GLY A 195 -11.45 -4.80 15.35
CA GLY A 195 -10.70 -5.82 14.61
C GLY A 195 -10.27 -5.42 13.19
N PHE A 196 -10.66 -4.25 12.70
CA PHE A 196 -10.30 -3.75 11.37
C PHE A 196 -9.33 -2.56 11.45
N PRO A 197 -8.52 -2.28 10.41
CA PRO A 197 -7.73 -1.06 10.37
C PRO A 197 -8.61 0.19 10.44
N PHE A 198 -8.24 1.14 11.31
CA PHE A 198 -9.07 2.28 11.68
C PHE A 198 -9.44 3.16 10.47
N HIS A 199 -8.50 3.43 9.58
CA HIS A 199 -8.76 4.23 8.37
C HIS A 199 -9.81 3.61 7.44
N TYR A 200 -9.90 2.28 7.35
CA TYR A 200 -10.97 1.62 6.59
C TYR A 200 -12.32 1.80 7.27
N TRP A 201 -12.38 1.60 8.59
CA TRP A 201 -13.62 1.84 9.34
C TRP A 201 -14.07 3.30 9.27
N TYR A 202 -13.12 4.23 9.37
CA TYR A 202 -13.41 5.66 9.29
C TYR A 202 -14.07 6.00 7.95
N THR A 203 -13.46 5.56 6.86
CA THR A 203 -13.93 5.88 5.51
C THR A 203 -15.21 5.14 5.13
N ALA A 204 -15.37 3.88 5.54
CA ALA A 204 -16.50 3.05 5.13
C ALA A 204 -17.73 3.16 6.05
N GLN A 205 -17.57 3.39 7.35
CA GLN A 205 -18.70 3.43 8.30
C GLN A 205 -18.87 4.79 8.96
N PHE A 206 -17.81 5.37 9.52
CA PHE A 206 -17.93 6.63 10.26
C PHE A 206 -18.44 7.76 9.37
N LEU A 207 -17.91 7.93 8.15
CA LEU A 207 -18.37 8.97 7.23
C LEU A 207 -19.85 8.83 6.85
N LEU A 208 -20.34 7.59 6.70
CA LEU A 208 -21.76 7.34 6.42
C LEU A 208 -22.63 7.69 7.63
N ILE A 209 -22.25 7.25 8.82
CA ILE A 209 -22.95 7.57 10.07
C ILE A 209 -22.99 9.08 10.27
N MET A 210 -21.85 9.76 10.10
CA MET A 210 -21.73 11.21 10.17
C MET A 210 -22.67 11.89 9.16
N PHE A 211 -22.72 11.42 7.92
CA PHE A 211 -23.61 11.97 6.89
C PHE A 211 -25.09 11.85 7.29
N VAL A 212 -25.52 10.69 7.78
CA VAL A 212 -26.88 10.50 8.29
C VAL A 212 -27.18 11.46 9.45
N PHE A 213 -26.25 11.63 10.39
CA PHE A 213 -26.40 12.59 11.48
C PHE A 213 -26.49 14.05 11.00
N LEU A 214 -25.74 14.44 9.97
CA LEU A 214 -25.83 15.77 9.37
C LEU A 214 -27.21 15.99 8.72
N CYS A 215 -27.73 14.98 8.00
CA CYS A 215 -29.09 15.02 7.43
C CYS A 215 -30.17 15.15 8.50
N LEU A 216 -30.06 14.38 9.59
CA LEU A 216 -30.99 14.47 10.72
C LEU A 216 -30.92 15.85 11.39
N THR A 217 -29.71 16.38 11.57
CA THR A 217 -29.48 17.71 12.13
C THR A 217 -30.11 18.78 11.25
N TYR A 218 -29.94 18.68 9.93
CA TYR A 218 -30.57 19.58 8.98
C TYR A 218 -32.11 19.55 9.10
N ALA A 219 -32.72 18.37 9.11
CA ALA A 219 -34.16 18.22 9.21
C ALA A 219 -34.71 18.86 10.51
N VAL A 220 -34.11 18.54 11.66
CA VAL A 220 -34.56 19.06 12.96
C VAL A 220 -34.36 20.58 13.08
N VAL A 221 -33.23 21.11 12.61
CA VAL A 221 -32.96 22.56 12.69
C VAL A 221 -33.85 23.33 11.72
N THR A 222 -34.11 22.77 10.53
CA THR A 222 -35.00 23.40 9.53
C THR A 222 -36.44 23.44 10.02
N ASP A 223 -36.97 22.37 10.62
CA ASP A 223 -38.32 22.38 11.23
C ASP A 223 -38.44 23.45 12.32
N LYS A 224 -37.43 23.57 13.19
CA LYS A 224 -37.37 24.64 14.20
C LYS A 224 -37.32 26.03 13.58
N MET A 225 -36.60 26.20 12.47
CA MET A 225 -36.55 27.47 11.74
C MET A 225 -37.87 27.81 11.07
N ASN A 226 -38.54 26.84 10.43
CA ASN A 226 -39.84 27.04 9.78
C ASN A 226 -40.88 27.53 10.80
N LYS A 227 -40.93 26.89 11.99
CA LYS A 227 -41.78 27.33 13.12
C LYS A 227 -41.43 28.75 13.61
N ARG A 228 -40.14 29.11 13.63
CA ARG A 228 -39.69 30.42 14.11
C ARG A 228 -40.02 31.56 13.14
N PHE A 229 -39.99 31.29 11.84
CA PHE A 229 -40.26 32.28 10.79
C PHE A 229 -41.69 32.21 10.24
N ASP A 230 -42.58 31.48 10.92
CA ASP A 230 -43.99 31.31 10.58
C ASP A 230 -44.21 30.85 9.12
N PHE A 231 -43.30 29.99 8.65
CA PHE A 231 -43.40 29.38 7.33
C PHE A 231 -44.35 28.18 7.44
N VAL A 232 -45.61 28.40 7.10
CA VAL A 232 -46.63 27.34 7.04
C VAL A 232 -46.45 26.58 5.74
N GLU A 233 -46.11 25.30 5.83
CA GLU A 233 -46.28 24.38 4.70
C GLU A 233 -47.79 24.22 4.48
N GLU A 234 -48.31 24.73 3.36
CA GLU A 234 -49.67 24.37 2.92
C GLU A 234 -49.66 22.85 2.66
N ALA A 235 -50.36 22.10 3.51
CA ALA A 235 -50.51 20.65 3.42
C ALA A 235 -51.42 20.22 2.27
#